data_AF-A0A962ZYR8-F1
#
_entry.id   AF-A0A962ZYR8-F1
#
_cell.length_a   1.000
_cell.length_b   1.000
_cell.length_c   1.000
_cell.angle_alpha   90.00
_cell.angle_beta   90.00
_cell.angle_gamma   90.00
#
_symmetry.space_group_name_H-M   'P 1'
#
loop_
_entity.id
_entity.type
_entity.pdbx_description
1 polymer ?
#
loop_
_entity_poly.entity_id
_entity_poly.type
_entity_poly.pdbx_seq_one_letter_code
_entity_poly.pdbx_strand_id
1 'polypeptide(L)'
;MGAAAQVGDLLEDFAGRGLFSGFSRRETRGGNGEYRLRWHRRQLFEWQWSEQRQTLRIGCVLPAVPAGSPMYRDLKAWLRARQDQALPDHRRCDRDKIALKTYNRGGQVALSVQVLDGDVAYATRKLLALVNEIYVDFLSSGLYYDWLLETFELDPDKPY
;
A
#
# COMPACT_ATOMS: atom_id res chain seq x y z
N MET A 1 -15.80 -14.50 -11.89
CA MET A 1 -14.86 -14.56 -10.75
C MET A 1 -15.13 -13.32 -9.91
N GLY A 2 -15.28 -13.44 -8.58
CA GLY A 2 -15.55 -12.29 -7.72
C GLY A 2 -14.32 -11.38 -7.57
N ALA A 3 -14.53 -10.09 -7.28
CA ALA A 3 -13.43 -9.13 -7.11
C ALA A 3 -12.44 -9.55 -6.02
N ALA A 4 -12.91 -10.09 -4.89
CA ALA A 4 -12.04 -10.65 -3.86
C ALA A 4 -11.13 -11.78 -4.37
N ALA A 5 -11.67 -12.72 -5.16
CA ALA A 5 -10.88 -13.79 -5.73
C ALA A 5 -9.80 -13.22 -6.67
N GLN A 6 -10.17 -12.24 -7.50
CA GLN A 6 -9.24 -11.58 -8.42
C GLN A 6 -8.11 -10.83 -7.69
N VAL A 7 -8.40 -10.10 -6.60
CA VAL A 7 -7.37 -9.48 -5.75
C VAL A 7 -6.45 -10.56 -5.18
N GLY A 8 -7.02 -11.66 -4.69
CA GLY A 8 -6.28 -12.78 -4.12
C GLY A 8 -5.32 -13.42 -5.12
N ASP A 9 -5.81 -13.73 -6.32
CA ASP A 9 -5.02 -14.38 -7.37
C ASP A 9 -3.86 -13.48 -7.84
N LEU A 10 -4.09 -12.16 -7.94
CA LEU A 10 -3.04 -11.20 -8.27
C LEU A 10 -1.96 -11.14 -7.18
N LEU A 11 -2.36 -11.04 -5.91
CA LEU A 11 -1.41 -11.04 -4.80
C LEU A 11 -0.65 -12.37 -4.72
N GLU A 12 -1.32 -13.50 -4.97
CA GLU A 12 -0.68 -14.81 -4.99
C GLU A 12 0.35 -14.94 -6.13
N ASP A 13 0.06 -14.41 -7.33
CA ASP A 13 1.03 -14.32 -8.44
C ASP A 13 2.26 -13.50 -8.06
N PHE A 14 2.07 -12.35 -7.40
CA PHE A 14 3.20 -11.55 -6.91
C PHE A 14 4.01 -12.26 -5.81
N ALA A 15 3.36 -13.00 -4.90
CA ALA A 15 4.05 -13.86 -3.94
C ALA A 15 4.87 -14.95 -4.64
N GLY A 16 4.29 -15.61 -5.65
CA GLY A 16 4.97 -16.65 -6.44
C GLY A 16 6.22 -16.15 -7.16
N ARG A 17 6.25 -14.86 -7.51
CA ARG A 17 7.43 -14.17 -8.08
C ARG A 17 8.45 -13.71 -7.04
N GLY A 18 8.20 -13.97 -5.75
CA GLY A 18 9.10 -13.62 -4.66
C GLY A 18 9.01 -12.16 -4.19
N LEU A 19 7.99 -11.40 -4.59
CA LEU A 19 7.85 -10.00 -4.16
C LEU A 19 7.60 -9.91 -2.64
N PHE A 20 6.82 -10.84 -2.10
CA PHE A 20 6.55 -10.98 -0.68
C PHE A 20 6.44 -12.44 -0.27
N SER A 21 6.48 -12.69 1.04
CA SER A 21 6.47 -14.02 1.63
C SER A 21 5.27 -14.22 2.56
N GLY A 22 4.93 -15.49 2.87
CA GLY A 22 3.88 -15.80 3.84
C GLY A 22 2.47 -15.34 3.43
N PHE A 23 2.17 -15.38 2.13
CA PHE A 23 0.85 -15.03 1.61
C PHE A 23 -0.22 -15.95 2.18
N SER A 24 -1.33 -15.36 2.61
CA SER A 24 -2.56 -16.08 2.96
C SER A 24 -3.76 -15.23 2.57
N ARG A 25 -4.86 -15.90 2.20
CA ARG A 25 -6.13 -15.28 1.85
C ARG A 25 -7.29 -15.91 2.60
N ARG A 26 -8.28 -15.09 2.92
CA ARG A 26 -9.58 -15.50 3.46
C ARG A 26 -10.66 -14.74 2.74
N GLU A 27 -11.50 -15.47 2.02
CA GLU A 27 -12.74 -14.91 1.48
C GLU A 27 -13.84 -15.03 2.52
N THR A 28 -14.67 -14.00 2.62
CA THR A 28 -15.78 -13.95 3.57
C THR A 28 -17.10 -13.82 2.84
N ARG A 29 -18.20 -14.07 3.54
CA ARG A 29 -19.55 -13.90 2.96
C ARG A 29 -19.75 -12.45 2.51
N GLY A 30 -20.43 -12.28 1.39
CA GLY A 30 -20.71 -10.95 0.82
C GLY A 30 -19.60 -10.41 -0.08
N GLY A 31 -18.68 -11.25 -0.56
CA GLY A 31 -17.67 -10.87 -1.56
C GLY A 31 -16.49 -10.08 -1.00
N ASN A 32 -16.36 -9.94 0.33
CA ASN A 32 -15.19 -9.30 0.93
C ASN A 32 -14.02 -10.29 1.04
N GLY A 33 -12.80 -9.78 0.97
CA GLY A 33 -11.57 -10.57 1.06
C GLY A 33 -10.58 -9.98 2.04
N GLU A 34 -9.88 -10.83 2.77
CA GLU A 34 -8.76 -10.48 3.64
C GLU A 34 -7.51 -11.19 3.14
N TYR A 35 -6.39 -10.48 3.06
CA TYR A 35 -5.12 -11.02 2.61
C TYR A 35 -4.02 -10.57 3.56
N ARG A 36 -3.09 -11.48 3.85
CA ARG A 36 -1.94 -11.20 4.69
C ARG A 36 -0.68 -11.63 3.98
N LEU A 37 0.35 -10.79 4.05
CA LEU A 37 1.65 -11.04 3.45
C LEU A 37 2.74 -10.33 4.24
N ARG A 38 3.94 -10.88 4.26
CA ARG A 38 5.13 -10.24 4.82
C ARG A 38 5.95 -9.64 3.70
N TRP A 39 6.19 -8.34 3.79
CA TRP A 39 6.93 -7.59 2.78
C TRP A 39 7.93 -6.64 3.44
N HIS A 40 8.22 -5.49 2.82
CA HIS A 40 9.19 -4.48 3.25
C HIS A 40 9.48 -4.48 4.76
N ARG A 41 10.77 -4.61 5.11
CA ARG A 41 11.24 -4.63 6.51
C ARG A 41 10.59 -5.73 7.36
N ARG A 42 10.23 -6.86 6.73
CA ARG A 42 9.57 -8.03 7.35
C ARG A 42 8.22 -7.71 8.00
N GLN A 43 7.64 -6.56 7.68
CA GLN A 43 6.35 -6.13 8.21
C GLN A 43 5.23 -7.01 7.66
N LEU A 44 4.26 -7.35 8.52
CA LEU A 44 3.01 -7.97 8.12
C LEU A 44 2.05 -6.91 7.58
N PHE A 45 1.71 -7.02 6.30
CA PHE A 45 0.70 -6.20 5.66
C PHE A 45 -0.64 -6.93 5.64
N GLU A 46 -1.67 -6.26 6.14
CA GLU A 46 -3.05 -6.73 6.07
C GLU A 46 -3.81 -5.94 5.00
N TRP A 47 -4.26 -6.64 3.97
CA TRP A 47 -5.04 -6.11 2.87
C TRP A 47 -6.49 -6.54 3.00
N GLN A 48 -7.42 -5.65 2.68
CA GLN A 48 -8.85 -5.90 2.80
C GLN A 48 -9.57 -5.38 1.56
N TRP A 49 -10.31 -6.26 0.89
CA TRP A 49 -11.27 -5.91 -0.14
C TRP A 49 -12.66 -5.79 0.47
N SER A 50 -13.35 -4.68 0.18
CA SER A 50 -14.76 -4.48 0.52
C SER A 50 -15.60 -4.38 -0.75
N GLU A 51 -16.48 -5.36 -0.95
CA GLU A 51 -17.38 -5.42 -2.12
C GLU A 51 -18.37 -4.26 -2.11
N GLN A 52 -18.99 -3.99 -0.95
CA GLN A 52 -19.97 -2.92 -0.81
C GLN A 52 -19.38 -1.53 -1.15
N ARG A 53 -18.10 -1.31 -0.81
CA ARG A 53 -17.43 -0.02 -1.01
C ARG A 53 -16.55 0.02 -2.26
N GLN A 54 -16.43 -1.10 -2.98
CA GLN A 54 -15.47 -1.29 -4.07
C GLN A 54 -14.09 -0.76 -3.71
N THR A 55 -13.60 -1.11 -2.52
CA THR A 55 -12.39 -0.50 -1.92
C THR A 55 -11.40 -1.57 -1.51
N LEU A 56 -10.14 -1.39 -1.94
CA LEU A 56 -8.99 -2.15 -1.45
C LEU A 56 -8.21 -1.30 -0.45
N ARG A 57 -8.00 -1.81 0.75
CA ARG A 57 -7.32 -1.12 1.86
C ARG A 57 -6.10 -1.90 2.31
N ILE A 58 -5.05 -1.19 2.71
CA ILE A 58 -3.94 -1.72 3.50
C ILE A 58 -3.99 -1.10 4.89
N GLY A 59 -4.02 -1.95 5.92
CA GLY A 59 -4.21 -1.56 7.32
C GLY A 59 -3.13 -0.63 7.86
N CYS A 60 -1.86 -0.95 7.59
CA CYS A 60 -0.70 -0.14 7.96
C CYS A 60 0.39 -0.26 6.88
N VAL A 61 0.88 0.89 6.42
CA VAL A 61 2.00 1.03 5.47
C VAL A 61 3.17 1.76 6.14
N LEU A 62 2.92 2.70 7.04
CA LEU A 62 3.95 3.34 7.86
C LEU A 62 3.49 3.38 9.31
N PRO A 63 4.12 2.63 10.23
CA PRO A 63 3.76 2.62 11.64
C PRO A 63 4.41 3.79 12.39
N ALA A 64 3.93 4.11 13.59
CA ALA A 64 4.55 5.11 14.47
C ALA A 64 4.81 6.51 13.81
N VAL A 65 4.00 6.91 12.82
CA VAL A 65 4.10 8.25 12.21
C VAL A 65 3.08 9.17 12.85
N PRO A 66 3.44 10.17 13.68
CA PRO A 66 2.44 11.06 14.29
C PRO A 66 1.60 11.80 13.26
N ALA A 67 0.30 11.97 13.50
CA ALA A 67 -0.62 12.59 12.53
C ALA A 67 -0.31 14.07 12.21
N GLY A 68 0.39 14.77 13.11
CA GLY A 68 0.87 16.14 12.90
C GLY A 68 2.30 16.24 12.37
N SER A 69 2.98 15.12 12.07
CA SER A 69 4.39 15.13 11.72
C SER A 69 4.64 15.68 10.31
N PRO A 70 5.84 16.26 10.06
CA PRO A 70 6.30 16.58 8.71
C PRO A 70 6.20 15.38 7.76
N MET A 71 6.60 14.18 8.22
CA MET A 71 6.55 12.96 7.44
C MET A 71 5.14 12.65 6.90
N TYR A 72 4.11 12.77 7.74
CA TYR A 72 2.74 12.50 7.27
C TYR A 72 2.24 13.58 6.30
N ARG A 73 2.61 14.84 6.51
CA ARG A 73 2.31 15.92 5.56
C ARG A 73 2.97 15.68 4.21
N ASP A 74 4.25 15.31 4.23
CA ASP A 74 5.04 15.14 3.03
C ASP A 74 4.62 13.87 2.27
N LEU A 75 4.25 12.80 2.97
CA LEU A 75 3.62 11.63 2.37
C LEU A 75 2.32 12.01 1.64
N LYS A 76 1.45 12.83 2.25
CA LYS A 76 0.22 13.30 1.58
C LYS A 76 0.54 14.10 0.32
N ALA A 77 1.57 14.94 0.34
CA ALA A 77 2.00 15.68 -0.85
C ALA A 77 2.54 14.73 -1.93
N TRP A 78 3.37 13.76 -1.55
CA TRP A 78 3.92 12.74 -2.44
C TRP A 78 2.82 11.88 -3.09
N LEU A 79 1.83 11.42 -2.32
CA LEU A 79 0.66 10.67 -2.83
C LEU A 79 -0.21 11.50 -3.79
N ARG A 80 -0.30 12.83 -3.60
CA ARG A 80 -0.99 13.73 -4.53
C ARG A 80 -0.22 13.86 -5.84
N ALA A 81 1.10 13.98 -5.77
CA ALA A 81 1.97 14.04 -6.95
C ALA A 81 1.89 12.76 -7.78
N ARG A 82 1.67 11.59 -7.16
CA ARG A 82 1.43 10.33 -7.88
C ARG A 82 0.15 10.28 -8.70
N GLN A 83 -0.74 11.26 -8.55
CA GLN A 83 -1.95 11.39 -9.35
C GLN A 83 -1.84 12.54 -10.38
N ASP A 84 -0.64 13.08 -10.60
CA ASP A 84 -0.41 14.15 -11.57
C ASP A 84 -0.35 13.58 -13.00
N GLN A 85 -1.04 14.24 -13.94
CA GLN A 85 -1.05 13.87 -15.36
C GLN A 85 0.32 13.96 -16.01
N ALA A 86 1.24 14.78 -15.47
CA ALA A 86 2.62 14.87 -15.96
C ALA A 86 3.43 13.60 -15.73
N LEU A 87 3.01 12.69 -14.83
CA LEU A 87 3.70 11.41 -14.65
C LEU A 87 3.36 10.42 -15.77
N PRO A 88 4.33 9.58 -16.18
CA PRO A 88 4.07 8.47 -17.10
C PRO A 88 2.97 7.53 -16.56
N ASP A 89 2.17 6.97 -17.46
CA ASP A 89 1.00 6.13 -17.14
C ASP A 89 1.31 4.98 -16.16
N HIS A 90 2.50 4.38 -16.27
CA HIS A 90 2.90 3.28 -15.39
C HIS A 90 3.17 3.73 -13.95
N ARG A 91 3.59 4.98 -13.71
CA ARG A 91 3.78 5.56 -12.36
C ARG A 91 2.57 6.34 -11.86
N ARG A 92 1.72 6.83 -12.77
CA ARG A 92 0.54 7.63 -12.43
C ARG A 92 -0.58 6.78 -11.85
N CYS A 93 -1.18 7.22 -10.75
CA CYS A 93 -2.48 6.77 -10.28
C CYS A 93 -3.57 7.57 -11.01
N ASP A 94 -4.13 6.96 -12.05
CA ASP A 94 -5.25 7.51 -12.80
C ASP A 94 -6.48 7.77 -11.91
N ARG A 95 -6.93 9.03 -11.87
CA ARG A 95 -8.05 9.50 -11.04
C ARG A 95 -9.40 9.07 -11.57
N ASP A 96 -9.50 8.71 -12.84
CA ASP A 96 -10.75 8.24 -13.43
C ASP A 96 -10.99 6.76 -13.12
N LYS A 97 -9.91 6.03 -12.78
CA LYS A 97 -9.96 4.61 -12.42
C LYS A 97 -9.98 4.37 -10.91
N ILE A 98 -9.23 5.17 -10.15
CA ILE A 98 -9.10 4.99 -8.71
C ILE A 98 -9.19 6.30 -7.93
N ALA A 99 -9.85 6.26 -6.78
CA ALA A 99 -9.75 7.31 -5.77
C ALA A 99 -8.83 6.86 -4.63
N LEU A 100 -7.63 7.46 -4.56
CA LEU A 100 -6.62 7.18 -3.53
C LEU A 100 -6.86 8.02 -2.27
N LYS A 101 -6.87 7.36 -1.11
CA LYS A 101 -6.96 8.01 0.21
C LYS A 101 -5.90 7.46 1.14
N THR A 102 -5.46 8.31 2.07
CA THR A 102 -4.60 7.92 3.19
C THR A 102 -5.25 8.34 4.50
N TYR A 103 -5.03 7.54 5.55
CA TYR A 103 -5.52 7.81 6.90
C TYR A 103 -4.39 7.58 7.87
N ASN A 104 -4.37 8.32 8.98
CA ASN A 104 -3.46 8.08 10.07
C ASN A 104 -4.26 7.95 11.36
N ARG A 105 -4.30 6.74 11.93
CA ARG A 105 -5.01 6.46 13.18
C ARG A 105 -4.01 5.99 14.21
N GLY A 106 -3.78 6.82 15.24
CA GLY A 106 -2.86 6.47 16.33
C GLY A 106 -1.43 6.19 15.86
N GLY A 107 -0.96 6.87 14.82
CA GLY A 107 0.37 6.67 14.25
C GLY A 107 0.45 5.59 13.17
N GLN A 108 -0.64 4.85 12.92
CA GLN A 108 -0.71 3.82 11.89
C GLN A 108 -1.24 4.43 10.60
N VAL A 109 -0.34 4.63 9.63
CA VAL A 109 -0.70 5.18 8.32
C VAL A 109 -1.25 4.06 7.44
N ALA A 110 -2.50 4.19 7.04
CA ALA A 110 -3.20 3.29 6.13
C ALA A 110 -3.35 3.92 4.74
N LEU A 111 -3.45 3.08 3.71
CA LEU A 111 -3.83 3.47 2.36
C LEU A 111 -5.11 2.76 1.94
N SER A 112 -5.93 3.43 1.15
CA SER A 112 -7.06 2.79 0.47
C SER A 112 -7.22 3.33 -0.94
N VAL A 113 -7.55 2.44 -1.88
CA VAL A 113 -8.00 2.80 -3.23
C VAL A 113 -9.44 2.33 -3.39
N GLN A 114 -10.30 3.26 -3.79
CA GLN A 114 -11.63 2.93 -4.28
C GLN A 114 -11.55 2.72 -5.79
N VAL A 115 -12.11 1.63 -6.29
CA VAL A 115 -12.23 1.31 -7.71
C VAL A 115 -13.43 2.07 -8.26
N LEU A 116 -13.23 2.87 -9.32
CA LEU A 116 -14.26 3.74 -9.89
C LEU A 116 -14.85 3.21 -11.19
N ASP A 117 -14.04 2.46 -11.96
CA ASP A 117 -14.40 1.92 -13.30
C ASP A 117 -14.61 0.40 -13.31
N GLY A 118 -14.50 -0.25 -12.15
CA GLY A 118 -14.57 -1.70 -11.99
C GLY A 118 -13.25 -2.44 -12.29
N ASP A 119 -12.16 -1.75 -12.64
CA ASP A 119 -10.86 -2.38 -12.92
C ASP A 119 -10.10 -2.69 -11.62
N VAL A 120 -10.55 -3.75 -10.95
CA VAL A 120 -9.97 -4.26 -9.69
C VAL A 120 -8.50 -4.66 -9.87
N ALA A 121 -8.14 -5.18 -11.05
CA ALA A 121 -6.77 -5.58 -11.34
C ALA A 121 -5.83 -4.38 -11.39
N TYR A 122 -6.23 -3.32 -12.09
CA TYR A 122 -5.50 -2.06 -12.12
C TYR A 122 -5.33 -1.48 -10.71
N ALA A 123 -6.42 -1.40 -9.94
CA ALA A 123 -6.37 -0.86 -8.59
C ALA A 123 -5.41 -1.65 -7.67
N THR A 124 -5.43 -2.98 -7.76
CA THR A 124 -4.56 -3.87 -6.99
C THR A 124 -3.09 -3.66 -7.36
N ARG A 125 -2.77 -3.67 -8.67
CA ARG A 125 -1.40 -3.46 -9.16
C ARG A 125 -0.88 -2.07 -8.79
N LYS A 126 -1.72 -1.04 -8.89
CA LYS A 126 -1.34 0.34 -8.54
C LYS A 126 -1.10 0.50 -7.05
N LEU A 127 -1.94 -0.06 -6.20
CA LEU A 127 -1.73 0.02 -4.76
C LEU A 127 -0.45 -0.72 -4.35
N LEU A 128 -0.17 -1.87 -4.95
CA LEU A 128 1.09 -2.61 -4.73
C LEU A 128 2.31 -1.80 -5.18
N ALA A 129 2.27 -1.23 -6.39
CA ALA A 129 3.34 -0.39 -6.89
C ALA A 129 3.57 0.84 -6.01
N LEU A 130 2.49 1.47 -5.53
CA LEU A 130 2.55 2.64 -4.66
C LEU A 130 3.19 2.34 -3.31
N VAL A 131 2.86 1.20 -2.70
CA VAL A 131 3.53 0.74 -1.46
C VAL A 131 5.01 0.53 -1.71
N ASN A 132 5.37 -0.16 -2.81
CA ASN A 132 6.78 -0.34 -3.15
C ASN A 132 7.50 1.00 -3.30
N GLU A 133 6.92 1.94 -4.06
CA GLU A 133 7.48 3.28 -4.25
C GLU A 133 7.61 4.07 -2.94
N ILE A 134 6.71 3.89 -1.96
CA ILE A 134 6.89 4.51 -0.64
C ILE A 134 8.21 4.06 -0.02
N TYR A 135 8.53 2.76 -0.07
CA TYR A 135 9.75 2.23 0.54
C TYR A 135 11.02 2.50 -0.29
N VAL A 136 10.94 2.48 -1.62
CA VAL A 136 12.12 2.62 -2.48
C VAL A 136 12.39 4.04 -2.98
N ASP A 137 11.41 4.95 -2.91
CA ASP A 137 11.52 6.33 -3.40
C ASP A 137 11.24 7.35 -2.29
N PHE A 138 10.09 7.30 -1.63
CA PHE A 138 9.76 8.29 -0.59
C PHE A 138 10.73 8.19 0.61
N LEU A 139 10.93 6.98 1.14
CA LEU A 139 11.80 6.75 2.30
C LEU A 139 13.30 6.74 1.96
N SER A 140 13.67 6.49 0.70
CA SER A 140 15.09 6.43 0.28
C SER A 140 15.76 7.79 0.16
N SER A 141 14.99 8.89 0.20
CA SER A 141 15.50 10.27 0.22
C SER A 141 16.39 10.60 1.43
N GLY A 142 16.41 9.76 2.47
CA GLY A 142 17.20 9.96 3.69
C GLY A 142 16.58 10.92 4.71
N LEU A 143 15.53 11.66 4.35
CA LEU A 143 14.87 12.64 5.22
C LEU A 143 14.25 12.04 6.50
N TYR A 144 13.98 10.74 6.49
CA TYR A 144 13.34 10.01 7.59
C TYR A 144 14.18 8.82 8.07
N TYR A 145 15.51 8.93 7.95
CA TYR A 145 16.44 7.86 8.30
C TYR A 145 16.39 7.49 9.80
N ASP A 146 16.37 8.46 10.71
CA ASP A 146 16.27 8.18 12.15
C ASP A 146 14.97 7.43 12.48
N TRP A 147 13.85 7.86 11.90
CA TRP A 147 12.57 7.16 12.04
C TRP A 147 12.65 5.73 11.50
N LEU A 148 13.34 5.50 10.37
CA LEU A 148 13.54 4.15 9.81
C LEU A 148 14.31 3.25 10.77
N LEU A 149 15.39 3.77 11.38
CA LEU A 149 16.20 3.02 12.34
C LEU A 149 15.40 2.67 13.59
N GLU A 150 14.75 3.65 14.20
CA GLU A 150 13.98 3.48 15.44
C GLU A 150 12.77 2.56 15.23
N THR A 151 12.05 2.71 14.13
CA THR A 151 10.78 2.02 13.90
C THR A 151 10.96 0.55 13.51
N PHE A 152 12.04 0.25 12.80
CA PHE A 152 12.31 -1.11 12.29
C PHE A 152 13.51 -1.78 12.96
N GLU A 153 14.04 -1.18 14.03
CA GLU A 153 15.19 -1.68 14.81
C GLU A 153 16.38 -2.03 13.89
N LEU A 154 16.66 -1.15 12.92
CA LEU A 154 17.68 -1.41 11.91
C LEU A 154 19.07 -1.07 12.46
N ASP A 155 20.06 -1.86 12.05
CA ASP A 155 21.47 -1.56 12.27
C ASP A 155 21.88 -0.36 11.39
N PRO A 156 22.37 0.76 11.97
CA PRO A 156 22.79 1.93 11.20
C PRO A 156 23.92 1.62 10.20
N ASP A 157 24.78 0.64 10.49
CA ASP A 157 25.88 0.25 9.62
C ASP A 157 25.46 -0.75 8.52
N LYS A 158 24.26 -1.34 8.64
CA LYS A 158 23.66 -2.24 7.65
C LYS A 158 22.15 -1.98 7.49
N PRO A 159 21.77 -0.85 6.88
CA PRO A 159 20.37 -0.46 6.73
C PRO A 159 19.62 -1.27 5.66
N TYR A 160 20.22 -2.31 5.06
CA TYR A 160 19.64 -3.16 4.01
C TYR A 160 19.94 -4.65 4.24
#